data_AF-A0A9D6KTQ7-F1
#
_entry.id   AF-A0A9D6KTQ7-F1
#
_cell.length_a   1.000
_cell.length_b   1.000
_cell.length_c   1.000
_cell.angle_alpha   90.00
_cell.angle_beta   90.00
_cell.angle_gamma   90.00
#
_symmetry.space_group_name_H-M   'P 1'
#
loop_
_entity.id
_entity.type
_entity.pdbx_description
1 polymer ?
#
loop_
_entity_poly.entity_id
_entity_poly.type
_entity_poly.pdbx_seq_one_letter_code
_entity_poly.pdbx_strand_id
1 'polypeptide(L)' 'MESKECFYREQFGYCWQEDGQWLFQAVDVTEAPVGEPVKVELGEIVFHHDQDEELH' A
#
# COMPACT_ATOMS: atom_id res chain seq x y z
N MET A 1 -13.78 0.61 -0.71
CA MET A 1 -12.66 0.88 -1.63
C MET A 1 -11.68 -0.27 -1.52
N GLU A 2 -11.09 -0.69 -2.64
CA GLU A 2 -10.12 -1.78 -2.69
C GLU A 2 -8.74 -1.27 -2.27
N SER A 3 -8.02 -2.05 -1.46
CA SER A 3 -6.64 -1.77 -1.08
C SER A 3 -5.69 -2.07 -2.22
N LYS A 4 -4.63 -1.28 -2.37
CA LYS A 4 -3.59 -1.46 -3.39
C LYS A 4 -2.26 -1.78 -2.74
N GLU A 5 -1.48 -2.66 -3.34
CA GLU A 5 -0.10 -2.88 -2.95
C GLU A 5 0.72 -1.60 -3.14
N CYS A 6 1.54 -1.29 -2.14
CA CYS A 6 2.33 -0.08 -2.14
C CYS A 6 3.56 -0.20 -1.25
N PHE A 7 4.48 0.74 -1.43
CA PHE A 7 5.64 0.93 -0.58
C PHE A 7 5.56 2.27 0.14
N TYR A 8 5.87 2.26 1.43
CA TYR A 8 6.06 3.45 2.26
C TYR A 8 7.35 3.30 3.07
N ARG A 9 8.29 4.24 2.92
CA ARG A 9 9.62 4.18 3.59
C ARG A 9 10.30 2.82 3.43
N GLU A 10 10.34 2.31 2.20
CA GLU A 10 10.96 1.03 1.83
C GLU A 10 10.27 -0.22 2.42
N GLN A 11 9.11 -0.07 3.09
CA GLN A 11 8.31 -1.20 3.58
C GLN A 11 7.16 -1.49 2.62
N PHE A 12 6.96 -2.77 2.32
CA PHE A 12 5.83 -3.27 1.55
C PHE A 12 4.57 -3.37 2.41
N GLY A 13 3.42 -3.14 1.80
CA GLY A 13 2.13 -3.23 2.46
C GLY A 13 0.98 -2.83 1.55
N TYR A 14 -0.16 -2.55 2.18
CA TYR A 14 -1.38 -2.16 1.49
C TYR A 14 -1.75 -0.71 1.81
N CYS A 15 -2.14 0.03 0.77
CA CYS A 15 -2.61 1.40 0.85
C CYS A 15 -4.08 1.50 0.44
N TRP A 16 -4.87 2.27 1.17
CA TRP A 16 -6.25 2.60 0.80
C TRP A 16 -6.62 3.99 1.30
N GLN A 17 -7.74 4.53 0.80
CA GLN A 17 -8.32 5.75 1.38
C GLN A 17 -9.52 5.41 2.25
N GLU A 18 -9.57 6.08 3.40
CA GLU A 18 -10.70 6.13 4.30
C GLU A 18 -10.98 7.60 4.62
N ASP A 19 -12.23 8.06 4.39
CA ASP A 19 -12.64 9.46 4.58
C ASP A 19 -11.71 10.52 3.92
N GLY A 20 -11.17 10.19 2.74
CA GLY A 20 -10.27 11.07 2.00
C GLY A 20 -8.82 11.10 2.49
N GLN A 21 -8.50 10.35 3.55
CA GLN A 21 -7.15 10.17 4.08
C GLN A 21 -6.55 8.86 3.55
N TRP A 22 -5.30 8.90 3.09
CA TRP A 22 -4.55 7.69 2.78
C TRP A 22 -4.03 7.01 4.06
N LEU A 23 -4.21 5.70 4.11
CA LEU A 23 -3.70 4.80 5.13
C LEU A 23 -2.75 3.79 4.50
N PHE A 24 -1.75 3.37 5.27
CA PHE A 24 -0.80 2.31 4.94
C PHE A 24 -0.75 1.28 6.05
N GLN A 25 -0.89 0.00 5.70
CA GLN A 25 -0.67 -1.14 6.59
C GLN A 25 0.54 -1.92 6.12
N ALA A 26 1.61 -1.92 6.92
CA ALA A 26 2.75 -2.80 6.70
C ALA A 26 2.32 -4.26 6.87
N VAL A 27 2.92 -5.14 6.08
CA VAL A 27 2.71 -6.60 6.18
C VAL A 27 4.03 -7.35 6.30
N ASP A 28 3.98 -8.54 6.87
CA ASP A 28 5.13 -9.45 6.92
C ASP A 28 5.23 -10.34 5.66
N VAL A 29 6.20 -11.26 5.66
CA VAL A 29 6.45 -12.19 4.53
C VAL A 29 5.30 -13.17 4.26
N THR A 30 4.33 -13.26 5.15
CA THR A 30 3.10 -14.06 5.00
C THR A 30 1.88 -13.20 4.69
N GLU A 31 2.09 -11.91 4.38
CA GLU A 31 1.06 -10.89 4.14
C GLU A 31 0.22 -10.57 5.38
N ALA A 32 0.66 -10.98 6.58
CA ALA A 32 -0.04 -10.66 7.82
C ALA A 32 0.25 -9.22 8.24
N PRO A 33 -0.74 -8.47 8.75
CA PRO A 33 -0.54 -7.08 9.16
C PRO A 33 0.43 -6.97 10.33
N VAL A 34 1.37 -6.04 10.22
CA VAL A 34 2.34 -5.70 11.25
C VAL A 34 1.96 -4.37 11.89
N GLY A 35 1.42 -4.44 13.11
CA GLY A 35 0.97 -3.25 13.85
C GLY A 35 -0.30 -2.62 13.25
N GLU A 36 -0.57 -1.38 13.65
CA GLU A 36 -1.75 -0.61 13.22
C GLU A 36 -1.49 0.17 11.91
N PRO A 37 -2.53 0.44 11.10
CA PRO A 37 -2.41 1.29 9.94
C PRO A 37 -1.96 2.71 10.31
N VAL A 38 -1.12 3.30 9.48
CA VAL A 38 -0.62 4.67 9.65
C VAL A 38 -1.15 5.59 8.56
N LYS A 39 -1.38 6.85 8.91
CA LYS A 39 -1.73 7.90 7.95
C LYS A 39 -0.49 8.28 7.15
N VAL A 40 -0.65 8.36 5.84
CA VAL A 40 0.42 8.69 4.90
C VAL A 40 -0.07 9.71 3.88
N GLU A 41 0.86 10.46 3.30
CA GLU A 41 0.56 11.35 2.18
C GLU A 41 0.73 10.63 0.85
N LEU A 42 -0.08 10.99 -0.15
CA LEU A 42 0.01 10.40 -1.49
C LEU A 42 1.42 10.56 -2.11
N GLY A 43 2.13 11.64 -1.78
CA GLY A 43 3.49 11.88 -2.27
C GLY A 43 4.57 11.04 -1.61
N GLU A 44 4.25 10.31 -0.54
CA GLU A 44 5.19 9.45 0.21
C GLU A 44 5.03 7.97 -0.09
N ILE A 45 3.94 7.58 -0.77
CA ILE A 45 3.64 6.20 -1.14
C ILE A 45 3.97 5.95 -2.61
N VAL A 46 4.51 4.76 -2.90
CA VAL A 46 4.75 4.29 -4.26
C VAL A 46 3.87 3.08 -4.48
N PHE A 47 2.87 3.16 -5.35
CA PHE A 47 2.06 2.00 -5.69
C PHE A 47 2.90 0.97 -6.42
N HIS A 48 2.79 -0.29 -6.00
CA HIS A 48 3.29 -1.40 -6.80
C HIS A 48 2.34 -1.51 -7.99
N HIS A 49 2.77 -0.96 -9.12
CA HIS A 49 2.09 -1.23 -10.38
C HIS A 49 2.69 -2.54 -10.89
N ASP A 50 1.91 -3.62 -10.84
CA ASP A 50 2.17 -4.77 -11.67
C ASP A 50 2.14 -4.27 -13.12
N GLN A 51 3.31 -4.02 -13.71
CA GLN A 51 3.46 -3.79 -15.15
C GLN A 51 3.30 -5.12 -15.90
N ASP A 52 2.21 -5.85 -15.62
CA ASP A 52 1.85 -7.11 -16.29
C ASP A 52 0.43 -7.03 -16.90
N GLU A 53 -0.06 -5.82 -17.20
CA GLU A 53 -1.21 -5.62 -18.11
C GLU A 53 -0.81 -5.34 -19.58
N GLU A 54 0.45 -5.54 -19.98
CA GLU A 54 0.85 -5.48 -21.41
C GLU A 54 1.83 -6.59 -21.83
N LEU A 55 1.36 -7.83 -21.93
CA LEU A 55 1.85 -8.77 -22.95
C LEU A 55 0.65 -9.55 -23.53
N HIS A 56 0.08 -8.96 -24.59
CA HIS A 56 -0.62 -9.57 -25.74
C HIS A 56 -1.74 -10.61 -25.52
#